data_AF-A0A2V7CYG8-F1
#
_entry.id   AF-A0A2V7CYG8-F1
#
_cell.length_a   1.000
_cell.length_b   1.000
_cell.length_c   1.000
_cell.angle_alpha   90.00
_cell.angle_beta   90.00
_cell.angle_gamma   90.00
#
_symmetry.space_group_name_H-M   'P 1'
#
loop_
_entity.id
_entity.type
_entity.pdbx_description
1 polymer ?
#
loop_
_entity_poly.entity_id
_entity_poly.type
_entity_poly.pdbx_seq_one_letter_code
_entity_poly.pdbx_strand_id
1 'polypeptide(L)' 'MKREPTHLQIANRAFEIYISRGGVHGHDVGDWFEAERQLRTELQPKKRAVKQT' A
#
# COMPACT_ATOMS: atom_id res chain seq x y z
N MET A 1 -11.31 -15.63 2.87
CA MET A 1 -11.79 -14.24 3.02
C MET A 1 -10.70 -13.32 2.49
N LYS A 2 -10.95 -12.57 1.41
CA LYS A 2 -10.02 -11.53 0.97
C LYS A 2 -10.04 -10.43 2.02
N ARG A 3 -8.89 -10.14 2.62
CA ARG A 3 -8.76 -9.01 3.54
C ARG A 3 -8.65 -7.77 2.67
N GLU A 4 -9.73 -7.00 2.58
CA GLU A 4 -9.70 -5.72 1.88
C GLU A 4 -9.11 -4.66 2.81
N PRO A 5 -8.21 -3.81 2.33
CA PRO A 5 -7.67 -2.73 3.15
C PRO A 5 -8.78 -1.75 3.50
N THR A 6 -8.80 -1.33 4.76
CA THR A 6 -9.74 -0.29 5.20
C THR A 6 -9.26 1.07 4.69
N HIS A 7 -10.18 2.02 4.51
CA HIS A 7 -9.86 3.40 4.12
C HIS A 7 -8.77 4.01 5.00
N LEU A 8 -8.78 3.74 6.30
CA LEU A 8 -7.77 4.25 7.24
C LEU A 8 -6.37 3.67 6.96
N GLN A 9 -6.28 2.39 6.57
CA GLN A 9 -5.00 1.78 6.20
C GLN A 9 -4.47 2.42 4.91
N ILE A 10 -5.35 2.62 3.92
CA ILE A 10 -4.99 3.27 2.65
C ILE A 10 -4.52 4.71 2.92
N ALA A 11 -5.24 5.47 3.73
CA ALA A 11 -4.90 6.85 4.07
C ALA A 11 -3.53 6.97 4.76
N ASN A 12 -3.27 6.13 5.77
CA ASN A 12 -1.95 6.10 6.42
C ASN A 12 -0.84 5.78 5.42
N ARG A 13 -1.06 4.77 4.56
CA ARG A 13 -0.06 4.35 3.59
C ARG A 13 0.17 5.39 2.50
N ALA A 14 -0.87 6.06 2.02
CA ALA A 14 -0.77 7.17 1.08
C ALA A 14 0.00 8.35 1.69
N PHE A 15 -0.21 8.63 2.98
CA PHE A 15 0.55 9.64 3.70
C PHE A 15 2.04 9.28 3.82
N GLU A 16 2.38 8.01 4.09
CA GLU A 16 3.79 7.56 4.08
C GLU A 16 4.46 7.77 2.72
N ILE A 17 3.74 7.50 1.62
CA ILE A 17 4.22 7.73 0.25
C ILE A 17 4.41 9.23 0.00
N TYR A 18 3.43 10.06 0.39
CA TYR A 18 3.49 11.52 0.33
C TYR A 18 4.71 12.09 1.06
N ILE A 19 5.00 11.61 2.27
CA ILE A 19 6.18 12.05 3.02
C ILE A 19 7.47 11.55 2.36
N SER A 20 7.50 10.30 1.87
CA SER A 20 8.69 9.72 1.22
C SER A 20 9.09 10.44 -0.06
N ARG A 21 8.13 11.04 -0.79
CA ARG A 21 8.42 11.87 -1.97
C ARG A 21 8.84 13.31 -1.65
N GLY A 22 8.93 13.69 -0.38
CA GLY A 22 9.25 15.04 0.05
C GLY A 22 8.04 15.97 0.19
N GLY A 23 6.83 15.44 0.34
CA GLY A 23 5.64 16.23 0.66
C GLY A 23 5.13 17.11 -0.48
N VAL A 24 5.38 16.72 -1.73
CA VAL A 24 4.90 17.48 -2.91
C VAL A 24 3.40 17.27 -3.09
N HIS A 25 2.64 18.34 -3.26
CA HIS A 25 1.20 18.26 -3.49
C HIS A 25 0.89 17.92 -4.96
N GLY A 26 -0.29 17.35 -5.26
CA GLY A 26 -0.74 17.12 -6.65
C GLY A 26 -0.66 15.67 -7.12
N HIS A 27 -0.18 14.78 -6.27
CA HIS A 27 -0.09 13.34 -6.54
C HIS A 27 -0.91 12.51 -5.53
N ASP A 28 -1.74 13.16 -4.72
CA ASP A 28 -2.51 12.56 -3.62
C ASP A 28 -3.40 11.38 -4.07
N VAL A 29 -4.05 11.52 -5.23
CA VAL A 29 -4.86 10.46 -5.84
C VAL A 29 -3.97 9.28 -6.29
N GLY A 30 -2.79 9.58 -6.81
CA GLY A 30 -1.82 8.56 -7.21
C GLY A 30 -1.31 7.77 -6.00
N ASP A 31 -0.96 8.45 -4.92
CA ASP A 31 -0.53 7.83 -3.67
C ASP A 31 -1.62 6.95 -3.07
N TRP A 32 -2.87 7.40 -3.16
CA TRP A 32 -4.02 6.64 -2.71
C TRP A 32 -4.15 5.31 -3.46
N PHE A 33 -4.08 5.34 -4.79
CA PHE A 33 -4.15 4.12 -5.60
C PHE A 33 -2.94 3.20 -5.39
N GLU A 34 -1.75 3.76 -5.24
CA GLU A 34 -0.54 3.00 -4.93
C GLU A 34 -0.65 2.32 -3.55
N ALA A 35 -1.08 3.07 -2.53
CA ALA A 35 -1.33 2.57 -1.19
C ALA A 35 -2.34 1.42 -1.18
N GLU A 36 -3.48 1.57 -1.87
CA GLU A 36 -4.48 0.50 -1.97
C GLU A 36 -3.89 -0.75 -2.61
N ARG A 37 -3.14 -0.60 -3.72
CA ARG A 37 -2.51 -1.73 -4.42
C ARG A 37 -1.48 -2.45 -3.55
N GLN A 38 -0.65 -1.69 -2.83
CA GLN A 38 0.35 -2.26 -1.90
C GLN A 38 -0.35 -3.05 -0.79
N LEU A 39 -1.33 -2.44 -0.13
CA LEU A 39 -2.05 -3.10 0.97
C LEU A 39 -2.81 -4.33 0.49
N ARG A 40 -3.42 -4.30 -0.71
CA ARG A 40 -4.06 -5.49 -1.32
C ARG A 40 -3.06 -6.59 -1.63
N THR A 41 -1.80 -6.27 -1.87
CA THR A 41 -0.74 -7.24 -2.11
C THR A 41 -0.18 -7.79 -0.80
N GLU A 42 -0.11 -6.98 0.25
CA GLU A 42 0.34 -7.39 1.58
C GLU A 42 -0.70 -8.20 2.36
N LEU A 43 -1.98 -7.83 2.23
CA LEU A 43 -3.12 -8.54 2.81
C LEU A 43 -3.44 -9.83 2.06
N GLN A 44 -3.03 -9.92 0.80
CA GLN A 44 -2.90 -11.22 0.16
C GLN A 44 -1.69 -11.92 0.76
N PRO A 45 -1.85 -13.16 1.25
CA PRO A 45 -0.69 -13.91 1.70
C PRO A 45 0.25 -14.03 0.51
N LYS A 46 1.37 -13.31 0.55
CA LYS A 46 2.53 -13.62 -0.28
C LYS A 46 2.73 -15.11 -0.08
N LYS A 47 2.44 -15.93 -1.10
CA LYS A 47 2.97 -17.27 -1.18
C LYS A 47 4.47 -17.06 -1.01
N ARG A 48 4.96 -17.27 0.20
CA ARG A 48 6.39 -17.20 0.50
C ARG A 48 6.99 -18.10 -0.56
N ALA A 49 7.75 -17.50 -1.49
CA ALA A 49 8.67 -18.27 -2.28
C ALA A 49 9.62 -18.88 -1.23
N VAL A 50 9.27 -20.09 -0.81
CA VAL A 50 10.20 -21.06 -0.26
C VAL A 50 11.26 -21.17 -1.34
N LYS A 51 12.31 -20.36 -1.19
CA LYS A 51 13.63 -20.80 -1.58
C LYS A 51 14.11 -21.66 -0.42
N GLN A 52 13.66 -22.91 -0.44
CA GLN A 52 14.52 -24.02 -0.03
C GLN A 52 15.76 -23.90 -0.91
N THR A 53 16.93 -23.64 -0.32
CA THR A 53 18.21 -24.33 -0.52
C THR A 53 19.27 -23.57 0.27
#